data_AF-A0A7S2S817-F1
#
_entry.id   AF-A0A7S2S817-F1
#
_cell.length_a   1.000
_cell.length_b   1.000
_cell.length_c   1.000
_cell.angle_alpha   90.00
_cell.angle_beta   90.00
_cell.angle_gamma   90.00
#
_symmetry.space_group_name_H-M   'P 1'
#
loop_
_entity.id
_entity.type
_entity.pdbx_description
1 polymer ?
#
loop_
_entity_poly.entity_id
_entity_poly.type
_entity_poly.pdbx_seq_one_letter_code
_entity_poly.pdbx_strand_id
1 'polypeptide(L)'
;MAAKDPLNAIVEHVKNLYQPFLMGGCTVALIKLLGNRVSPAWAAVLGAFPLGMVSSSTIVDKGKFEGYLHNYPIMVVVLLLAMGVYRYSYYELKLPRPEALKRAMMAWALLAIATTKALLKF
;
A
#
# COMPACT_ATOMS: atom_id res chain seq x y z
N MET A 1 -8.17 -8.76 -39.02
CA MET A 1 -8.20 -8.63 -37.54
C MET A 1 -9.24 -7.57 -37.23
N ALA A 2 -10.41 -7.95 -36.69
CA ALA A 2 -11.47 -6.98 -36.39
C ALA A 2 -10.97 -5.96 -35.37
N ALA A 3 -11.16 -4.67 -35.65
CA ALA A 3 -10.86 -3.61 -34.70
C ALA A 3 -11.62 -3.91 -33.41
N LYS A 4 -10.92 -4.06 -32.27
CA LYS A 4 -11.56 -4.18 -30.97
C LYS A 4 -12.50 -2.99 -30.81
N ASP A 5 -13.79 -3.27 -30.66
CA ASP A 5 -14.80 -2.25 -30.42
C ASP A 5 -14.31 -1.34 -29.27
N PRO A 6 -14.17 -0.02 -29.49
CA PRO A 6 -13.67 0.90 -28.48
C PRO A 6 -14.50 0.84 -27.18
N LEU A 7 -15.78 0.47 -27.26
CA LEU A 7 -16.63 0.25 -26.08
C LEU A 7 -16.14 -0.93 -25.23
N ASN A 8 -15.75 -2.04 -25.87
CA ASN A 8 -15.23 -3.22 -25.18
C ASN A 8 -13.88 -2.93 -24.51
N ALA A 9 -13.03 -2.11 -25.12
CA ALA A 9 -11.77 -1.69 -24.52
C ALA A 9 -11.99 -0.81 -23.26
N ILE A 10 -12.97 0.09 -23.29
CA ILE A 10 -13.34 0.92 -22.13
C ILE A 10 -13.91 0.05 -21.01
N VAL A 11 -14.80 -0.90 -21.32
CA VAL A 11 -15.37 -1.83 -20.33
C VAL A 11 -14.28 -2.70 -19.69
N GLU A 12 -13.33 -3.20 -20.48
CA GLU A 12 -12.18 -3.96 -20.00
C GLU A 12 -11.28 -3.11 -19.09
N HIS A 13 -11.05 -1.84 -19.45
CA HIS A 13 -10.28 -0.90 -18.62
C HIS A 13 -10.95 -0.59 -17.27
N VAL A 14 -12.25 -0.32 -17.26
CA VAL A 14 -13.03 -0.10 -16.02
C VAL A 14 -13.03 -1.37 -15.17
N LYS A 15 -13.15 -2.55 -15.80
CA LYS A 15 -13.04 -3.85 -15.11
C LYS A 15 -11.69 -4.03 -14.41
N ASN A 16 -10.60 -3.53 -15.00
CA ASN A 16 -9.28 -3.63 -14.39
C ASN A 16 -9.06 -2.67 -13.22
N LEU A 17 -9.88 -1.63 -13.07
CA LEU A 17 -9.80 -0.64 -11.99
C LEU A 17 -10.71 -0.97 -10.80
N TYR A 18 -11.91 -1.52 -11.04
CA TYR A 18 -12.88 -1.72 -9.95
C TYR A 18 -12.43 -2.78 -8.94
N GLN A 19 -11.78 -3.87 -9.39
CA GLN A 19 -11.34 -4.94 -8.48
C GLN A 19 -10.34 -4.45 -7.42
N PRO A 20 -9.22 -3.77 -7.79
CA PRO A 20 -8.31 -3.19 -6.80
C PRO A 20 -9.01 -2.23 -5.83
N PHE A 21 -9.92 -1.40 -6.35
CA PHE A 21 -10.67 -0.45 -5.54
C PHE A 21 -11.55 -1.15 -4.50
N LEU A 22 -12.31 -2.16 -4.91
CA LEU A 22 -13.16 -2.94 -3.99
C LEU A 22 -12.32 -3.67 -2.94
N MET A 23 -11.22 -4.30 -3.33
CA MET A 23 -10.32 -5.00 -2.39
C MET A 23 -9.77 -4.03 -1.34
N GLY A 24 -9.26 -2.87 -1.76
CA GLY A 24 -8.77 -1.84 -0.85
C GLY A 24 -9.87 -1.28 0.06
N GLY A 25 -11.01 -0.90 -0.53
CA GLY A 25 -12.16 -0.33 0.20
C GLY A 25 -12.74 -1.28 1.25
N CYS A 26 -12.97 -2.55 0.88
CA CYS A 26 -13.45 -3.57 1.82
C CYS A 26 -12.46 -3.82 2.96
N THR A 27 -11.16 -3.85 2.67
CA THR A 27 -10.13 -4.02 3.71
C THR A 27 -10.15 -2.87 4.72
N VAL A 28 -10.22 -1.62 4.25
CA VAL A 28 -10.30 -0.44 5.13
C VAL A 28 -11.59 -0.43 5.95
N ALA A 29 -12.72 -0.79 5.35
CA ALA A 29 -14.00 -0.89 6.04
C ALA A 29 -13.97 -1.93 7.17
N LEU A 30 -13.38 -3.10 6.90
CA LEU A 30 -13.21 -4.17 7.90
C LEU A 30 -12.28 -3.73 9.04
N ILE A 31 -11.17 -3.07 8.75
CA ILE A 31 -10.26 -2.51 9.78
C ILE A 31 -11.03 -1.54 10.67
N LYS A 32 -11.84 -0.64 10.09
CA LYS A 32 -12.64 0.32 10.86
C LYS A 32 -13.70 -0.37 11.72
N LEU A 33 -14.35 -1.41 11.20
CA LEU A 33 -15.33 -2.20 11.96
C LEU A 33 -14.64 -2.89 13.15
N LEU A 34 -13.55 -3.61 12.90
CA LEU A 34 -12.84 -4.35 13.94
C LEU A 34 -12.26 -3.41 15.00
N GLY A 35 -11.67 -2.28 14.58
CA GLY A 35 -11.02 -1.34 15.49
C GLY A 35 -11.99 -0.64 16.43
N ASN A 36 -13.21 -0.34 15.96
CA ASN A 36 -14.21 0.38 16.75
C ASN A 36 -15.18 -0.54 17.51
N ARG A 37 -15.41 -1.77 17.04
CA ARG A 37 -16.48 -2.63 17.55
C ARG A 37 -16.06 -4.00 18.08
N VAL A 38 -14.84 -4.47 17.77
CA VAL A 38 -14.41 -5.83 18.12
C VAL A 38 -13.12 -5.82 18.94
N SER A 39 -12.00 -5.47 18.32
CA SER A 39 -10.69 -5.44 18.97
C SER A 39 -9.69 -4.67 18.10
N PRO A 40 -8.97 -3.69 18.67
CA PRO A 40 -7.83 -3.05 18.00
C PRO A 40 -6.76 -4.03 17.54
N ALA A 41 -6.57 -5.15 18.24
CA ALA A 41 -5.58 -6.17 17.86
C ALA A 41 -5.97 -6.87 16.56
N TRP A 42 -7.23 -7.29 16.42
CA TRP A 42 -7.74 -7.88 15.17
C TRP A 42 -7.76 -6.88 14.02
N ALA A 43 -8.04 -5.61 14.31
CA ALA A 43 -7.92 -4.52 13.34
C ALA A 43 -6.48 -4.34 12.85
N ALA A 44 -5.49 -4.50 13.74
CA ALA A 44 -4.07 -4.45 13.37
C ALA A 44 -3.65 -5.66 12.52
N VAL A 45 -4.15 -6.87 12.83
CA VAL A 45 -3.90 -8.08 12.02
C VAL A 45 -4.42 -7.89 10.60
N LEU A 46 -5.67 -7.44 10.42
CA LEU A 46 -6.19 -7.12 9.09
C LEU A 46 -5.50 -5.90 8.45
N GLY A 47 -5.08 -4.93 9.26
CA GLY A 47 -4.31 -3.78 8.79
C GLY A 47 -2.94 -4.15 8.23
N ALA A 48 -2.37 -5.26 8.69
CA ALA A 48 -1.13 -5.84 8.18
C ALA A 48 -1.34 -6.76 6.96
N PHE A 49 -2.57 -6.87 6.44
CA PHE A 49 -2.86 -7.72 5.29
C PHE A 49 -2.00 -7.31 4.07
N PRO A 50 -1.30 -8.25 3.40
CA PRO A 50 -0.29 -7.93 2.41
C PRO A 50 -0.89 -7.60 1.04
N LEU A 51 -1.65 -6.50 0.97
CA LEU A 51 -2.34 -6.05 -0.24
C LEU A 51 -1.42 -5.91 -1.44
N GLY A 52 -0.15 -5.54 -1.24
CA GLY A 52 0.81 -5.42 -2.34
C GLY A 52 1.26 -6.77 -2.90
N MET A 53 1.31 -7.83 -2.10
CA MET A 53 1.52 -9.19 -2.62
C MET A 53 0.31 -9.65 -3.43
N VAL A 54 -0.90 -9.44 -2.89
CA VAL A 54 -2.15 -9.79 -3.60
C VAL A 54 -2.27 -9.04 -4.92
N SER A 55 -1.98 -7.73 -4.93
CA SER A 55 -2.04 -6.92 -6.14
C SER A 55 -0.94 -7.29 -7.15
N SER A 56 0.24 -7.70 -6.70
CA SER A 56 1.30 -8.18 -7.60
C SER A 56 0.87 -9.38 -8.43
N SER A 57 0.13 -10.32 -7.83
CA SER A 57 -0.32 -11.54 -8.51
C SER A 57 -1.55 -11.35 -9.40
N THR A 58 -2.31 -10.27 -9.22
CA THR A 58 -3.63 -10.08 -9.85
C THR A 58 -3.70 -8.88 -10.79
N ILE A 59 -2.80 -7.91 -10.64
CA ILE A 59 -2.89 -6.60 -11.30
C ILE A 59 -1.62 -6.24 -12.07
N VAL A 60 -0.44 -6.71 -11.65
CA VAL A 60 0.83 -6.36 -12.31
C VAL A 60 1.04 -7.19 -13.58
N ASP A 61 1.34 -6.52 -14.68
CA ASP A 61 1.70 -7.18 -15.95
C ASP A 61 2.87 -8.14 -15.76
N LYS A 62 2.82 -9.31 -16.40
CA LYS A 62 3.85 -10.37 -16.27
C LYS A 62 5.29 -9.86 -16.48
N GLY A 63 5.50 -8.93 -17.42
CA GLY A 63 6.82 -8.35 -17.70
C GLY A 63 7.35 -7.38 -16.63
N LYS A 64 6.52 -6.94 -15.68
CA LYS A 64 6.89 -6.04 -14.57
C LYS A 64 6.85 -6.74 -13.21
N PHE A 65 6.41 -7.99 -13.18
CA PHE A 65 6.21 -8.77 -11.97
C PHE A 65 7.52 -9.01 -11.20
N GLU A 66 8.60 -9.36 -11.88
CA GLU A 66 9.91 -9.60 -11.25
C GLU A 66 10.46 -8.32 -10.59
N GLY A 67 10.42 -7.19 -11.31
CA GLY A 67 10.82 -5.90 -10.75
C GLY A 67 9.95 -5.49 -9.56
N TYR A 68 8.65 -5.81 -9.58
CA TYR A 68 7.78 -5.58 -8.44
C TYR A 68 8.21 -6.43 -7.23
N LEU A 69 8.41 -7.74 -7.41
CA LEU A 69 8.84 -8.64 -6.33
C LEU A 69 10.22 -8.29 -5.77
N HIS A 70 11.12 -7.77 -6.58
CA HIS A 70 12.44 -7.33 -6.12
C HIS A 70 12.35 -6.08 -5.22
N ASN A 71 11.52 -5.10 -5.61
CA ASN A 71 11.41 -3.83 -4.91
C ASN A 71 10.46 -3.89 -3.70
N TYR A 72 9.46 -4.76 -3.71
CA TYR A 72 8.41 -4.79 -2.70
C TYR A 72 8.94 -5.04 -1.27
N PRO A 73 9.82 -6.02 -1.01
CA PRO A 73 10.39 -6.23 0.32
C PRO A 73 11.13 -4.99 0.86
N ILE A 74 11.81 -4.25 -0.01
CA ILE A 74 12.53 -3.04 0.39
C ILE A 74 11.54 -1.95 0.80
N MET A 75 10.43 -1.81 0.07
CA MET A 75 9.36 -0.88 0.44
C MET A 75 8.64 -1.28 1.74
N VAL A 76 8.55 -2.58 2.05
CA VAL A 76 8.07 -3.06 3.36
C VAL A 76 9.01 -2.61 4.48
N VAL A 77 10.33 -2.70 4.30
CA VAL A 77 11.31 -2.18 5.29
C VAL A 77 11.13 -0.67 5.49
N VAL A 78 10.99 0.09 4.42
CA VAL A 78 10.73 1.54 4.49
C VAL A 78 9.43 1.84 5.26
N LEU A 79 8.37 1.06 5.03
CA LEU A 79 7.12 1.20 5.77
C LEU A 79 7.29 0.91 7.27
N LEU A 80 8.01 -0.15 7.63
CA LEU A 80 8.27 -0.50 9.03
C LEU A 80 9.05 0.61 9.75
N LEU A 81 10.04 1.21 9.09
CA LEU A 81 10.78 2.36 9.63
C LEU A 81 9.87 3.58 9.83
N ALA A 82 9.02 3.89 8.86
CA ALA A 82 8.05 4.97 8.97
C ALA A 82 7.03 4.75 10.11
N MET A 83 6.58 3.51 10.31
CA MET A 83 5.75 3.14 11.46
C MET A 83 6.50 3.33 12.78
N GLY A 84 7.79 3.01 12.83
CA GLY A 84 8.66 3.30 13.98
C GLY A 84 8.72 4.80 14.29
N VAL A 85 8.90 5.64 13.27
CA VAL A 85 8.87 7.11 13.40
C VAL A 85 7.52 7.60 13.91
N TYR A 86 6.41 7.04 13.42
CA TYR A 86 5.08 7.40 13.89
C TYR A 86 4.90 7.07 15.37
N ARG A 87 5.25 5.84 15.77
CA ARG A 87 5.18 5.36 17.15
C ARG A 87 6.03 6.23 18.07
N TYR A 88 7.28 6.48 17.72
CA TYR A 88 8.19 7.33 18.50
C TYR A 88 7.65 8.77 18.63
N SER A 89 7.20 9.35 17.53
CA SER A 89 6.64 10.72 17.51
C SER A 89 5.39 10.85 18.39
N TYR A 90 4.55 9.82 18.42
CA TYR A 90 3.32 9.83 19.20
C TYR A 90 3.53 9.52 20.69
N TYR A 91 4.32 8.50 21.02
CA TYR A 91 4.49 8.05 22.41
C TYR A 91 5.62 8.78 23.16
N GLU A 92 6.76 8.98 22.52
CA GLU A 92 7.95 9.56 23.18
C GLU A 92 7.95 11.09 23.10
N LEU A 93 7.68 11.64 21.91
CA LEU A 93 7.61 13.09 21.70
C LEU A 93 6.24 13.70 22.04
N LYS A 94 5.23 12.86 22.31
CA LYS A 94 3.86 13.25 22.67
C LYS A 94 3.20 14.21 21.68
N LEU A 95 3.52 14.07 20.39
CA LEU A 95 2.96 14.93 19.35
C LEU A 95 1.48 14.58 19.07
N PRO A 96 0.65 15.55 18.68
CA PRO A 96 -0.69 15.29 18.18
C PRO A 96 -0.68 14.31 17.00
N ARG A 97 -1.70 13.44 16.92
CA ARG A 97 -1.83 12.41 15.85
C ARG A 97 -1.57 12.95 14.43
N PRO A 98 -2.12 14.12 14.02
CA PRO A 98 -1.87 14.64 12.67
C PRO A 98 -0.41 14.99 12.41
N GLU A 99 0.29 15.54 13.41
CA GLU A 99 1.70 15.93 13.28
C GLU A 99 2.62 14.72 13.27
N ALA A 100 2.38 13.74 14.15
CA ALA A 100 3.10 12.48 14.14
C ALA A 100 2.93 11.75 12.79
N LEU A 101 1.71 11.74 12.23
CA LEU A 101 1.45 11.14 10.93
C LEU A 101 2.20 11.86 9.82
N LYS A 102 2.17 13.20 9.81
CA LYS A 102 2.93 14.02 8.85
C LYS A 102 4.41 13.66 8.87
N ARG A 103 5.03 13.57 10.06
CA ARG A 103 6.45 13.18 10.20
C ARG A 103 6.73 11.78 9.67
N ALA A 104 5.87 10.82 9.98
CA ALA A 104 6.00 9.45 9.47
C ALA A 104 5.88 9.38 7.94
N MET A 105 4.95 10.12 7.34
CA MET A 105 4.79 10.21 5.88
C MET A 105 5.99 10.89 5.21
N MET A 106 6.55 11.94 5.83
CA MET A 106 7.79 12.55 5.35
C MET A 106 8.96 11.57 5.42
N ALA A 107 9.13 10.86 6.54
CA ALA A 107 10.18 9.86 6.69
C ALA A 107 10.03 8.73 5.66
N TRP A 108 8.81 8.21 5.47
CA TRP A 108 8.49 7.22 4.44
C TRP A 108 8.90 7.71 3.05
N ALA A 109 8.50 8.93 2.67
CA ALA A 109 8.80 9.48 1.35
C ALA A 109 10.30 9.67 1.12
N LEU A 110 11.02 10.22 2.11
CA LEU A 110 12.47 10.42 2.02
C LEU A 110 13.23 9.09 1.90
N LEU A 111 12.86 8.10 2.71
CA LEU A 111 13.46 6.77 2.67
C LEU A 111 13.12 6.05 1.36
N ALA A 112 11.88 6.14 0.88
CA ALA A 112 11.47 5.55 -0.39
C ALA A 112 12.24 6.18 -1.57
N ILE A 113 12.43 7.50 -1.58
CA ILE A 113 13.25 8.19 -2.60
C ILE A 113 14.72 7.74 -2.51
N ALA A 114 15.27 7.64 -1.31
CA ALA A 114 16.65 7.21 -1.12
C ALA A 114 16.87 5.77 -1.61
N THR A 115 15.97 4.85 -1.26
CA THR A 115 16.08 3.44 -1.68
C THR A 115 15.80 3.26 -3.16
N THR A 116 14.78 3.93 -3.73
CA THR A 116 14.54 3.88 -5.18
C THR A 116 15.70 4.45 -5.98
N LYS A 117 16.34 5.55 -5.55
CA LYS A 117 17.54 6.07 -6.22
C LYS A 117 18.75 5.13 -6.11
N ALA A 118 18.84 4.35 -5.04
CA ALA A 118 19.87 3.32 -4.89
C ALA A 118 19.59 2.09 -5.76
N LEU A 119 18.31 1.79 -6.04
CA LEU A 119 17.86 0.58 -6.74
C LEU A 119 17.60 0.79 -8.25
N LEU A 120 17.26 2.00 -8.70
CA LEU A 120 17.07 2.36 -10.11
C LEU A 120 18.41 2.53 -10.88
N LYS A 121 19.47 1.87 -10.40
CA LYS A 121 20.74 1.72 -11.14
C LYS A 121 20.72 0.53 -12.12
N PHE A 122 19.54 -0.04 -12.37
CA PHE A 122 19.32 -1.10 -13.36
C PHE A 122 18.44 -0.58 -14.49
#